data_AF-A0A2E6GJ93-F1
#
_entry.id   AF-A0A2E6GJ93-F1
#
_cell.length_a   1.000
_cell.length_b   1.000
_cell.length_c   1.000
_cell.angle_alpha   90.00
_cell.angle_beta   90.00
_cell.angle_gamma   90.00
#
_symmetry.space_group_name_H-M   'P 1'
#
loop_
_entity.id
_entity.type
_entity.pdbx_description
1 polymer ?
#
loop_
_entity_poly.entity_id
_entity_poly.type
_entity_poly.pdbx_seq_one_letter_code
_entity_poly.pdbx_strand_id
1 'polypeptide(L)'
;MFSPPQMALLPDGKRLHLNQGPIDLIVQAFGESGEVGKSYEQAMGIFPDILTDLVKELLRLRQPYDKNWQPAGSVAASMQEAITPHKNSFVTPMAAVAGAVADYVLAALIKDRKLNKAYVNNGGDIAFHLTPGQSLTAGLVADYHLPNIDGQCELDHEMPVRGIATSGWKGRSFSLGIADSVTVLAENAAKADVAATLIANAVDVDDPAIAREPASALDPDSDLRDRLVTVGVDALTSPTIDLALDEGQKSAELMEQAGHIKAAVLVLQDNFRVVGSAPAGFIEQAA
;
A
#
# COMPACT_ATOMS: atom_id res chain seq x y z
N MET A 1 -17.25 6.79 -18.95
CA MET A 1 -16.05 6.51 -19.76
C MET A 1 -14.92 7.31 -19.12
N PHE A 2 -13.86 6.64 -18.66
CA PHE A 2 -12.75 7.33 -18.00
C PHE A 2 -12.01 8.22 -19.00
N SER A 3 -11.38 9.28 -18.49
CA SER A 3 -10.45 10.08 -19.27
C SER A 3 -9.35 9.19 -19.87
N PRO A 4 -8.81 9.54 -21.05
CA PRO A 4 -7.68 8.81 -21.62
C PRO A 4 -6.49 8.82 -20.64
N PRO A 5 -5.65 7.77 -20.65
CA PRO A 5 -4.48 7.72 -19.77
C PRO A 5 -3.52 8.87 -20.09
N GLN A 6 -3.03 9.52 -19.04
CA GLN A 6 -1.96 10.52 -19.12
C GLN A 6 -0.64 9.82 -18.81
N MET A 7 0.33 9.95 -19.71
CA MET A 7 1.63 9.29 -19.58
C MET A 7 2.71 10.25 -20.04
N ALA A 8 3.54 10.71 -19.11
CA ALA A 8 4.57 11.71 -19.38
C ALA A 8 5.74 11.59 -18.43
N LEU A 9 6.92 12.03 -18.87
CA LEU A 9 8.02 12.30 -17.94
C LEU A 9 7.69 13.53 -17.10
N LEU A 10 8.01 13.47 -15.81
CA LEU A 10 7.98 14.63 -14.93
C LEU A 10 9.06 15.66 -15.35
N PRO A 11 8.95 16.92 -14.90
CA PRO A 11 9.89 17.99 -15.27
C PRO A 11 11.36 17.71 -14.93
N ASP A 12 11.64 16.76 -14.04
CA ASP A 12 13.01 16.33 -13.73
C ASP A 12 13.66 15.47 -14.83
N GLY A 13 12.89 15.03 -15.83
CA GLY A 13 13.35 14.18 -16.93
C GLY A 13 13.77 12.77 -16.53
N LYS A 14 13.47 12.34 -15.29
CA LYS A 14 13.90 11.06 -14.71
C LYS A 14 12.72 10.16 -14.38
N ARG A 15 11.66 10.73 -13.80
CA ARG A 15 10.49 9.98 -13.32
C ARG A 15 9.40 9.98 -14.37
N LEU A 16 8.83 8.82 -14.64
CA LEU A 16 7.66 8.63 -15.48
C LEU A 16 6.41 8.71 -14.60
N HIS A 17 5.45 9.53 -15.03
CA HIS A 17 4.13 9.64 -14.42
C HIS A 17 3.10 8.97 -15.32
N LEU A 18 2.32 8.05 -14.75
CA LEU A 18 1.23 7.35 -15.43
C LEU A 18 -0.05 7.55 -14.62
N ASN A 19 -1.07 8.16 -15.20
CA ASN A 19 -2.33 8.45 -14.52
C ASN A 19 -3.54 8.02 -15.36
N GLN A 20 -4.48 7.33 -14.73
CA GLN A 20 -5.80 7.05 -15.31
C GLN A 20 -6.83 6.79 -14.20
N GLY A 21 -7.80 7.69 -14.07
CA GLY A 21 -8.81 7.57 -13.02
C GLY A 21 -8.16 7.59 -11.62
N PRO A 22 -8.40 6.59 -10.75
CA PRO A 22 -7.79 6.54 -9.42
C PRO A 22 -6.34 6.04 -9.41
N ILE A 23 -5.83 5.51 -10.52
CA ILE A 23 -4.48 4.97 -10.62
C ILE A 23 -3.53 6.14 -10.93
N ASP A 24 -2.54 6.36 -10.05
CA ASP A 24 -1.58 7.47 -10.16
C ASP A 24 -0.18 6.99 -9.79
N LEU A 25 0.62 6.67 -10.81
CA LEU A 25 1.92 6.02 -10.65
C LEU A 25 3.07 6.99 -10.87
N ILE A 26 4.02 6.98 -9.94
CA ILE A 26 5.35 7.58 -10.09
C ILE A 26 6.36 6.44 -10.23
N VAL A 27 6.96 6.34 -11.41
CA VAL A 27 7.89 5.28 -11.78
C VAL A 27 9.29 5.86 -11.97
N GLN A 28 10.29 5.18 -11.43
CA GLN A 28 11.68 5.50 -11.76
C GLN A 28 12.50 4.22 -11.95
N ALA A 29 13.25 4.17 -13.04
CA ALA A 29 14.24 3.14 -13.31
C ALA A 29 15.65 3.74 -13.35
N PHE A 30 16.63 2.92 -12.97
CA PHE A 30 18.04 3.29 -12.91
C PHE A 30 18.86 2.28 -13.71
N GLY A 31 19.75 2.76 -14.56
CA GLY A 31 20.55 1.92 -15.44
C GLY A 31 21.10 2.67 -16.64
N GLU A 32 21.52 1.91 -17.64
CA GLU A 32 21.88 2.45 -18.96
C GLU A 32 20.65 3.13 -19.60
N SER A 33 20.83 4.32 -20.16
CA SER A 33 19.74 5.19 -20.62
C SER A 33 18.83 4.51 -21.65
N GLY A 34 19.39 3.72 -22.57
CA GLY A 34 18.64 2.95 -23.55
C GLY A 34 17.78 1.84 -22.93
N GLU A 35 18.27 1.14 -21.91
CA GLU A 35 17.50 0.17 -21.14
C GLU A 35 16.38 0.83 -20.32
N VAL A 36 16.66 1.99 -19.70
CA VAL A 36 15.65 2.78 -18.98
C VAL A 36 14.54 3.25 -19.93
N GLY A 37 14.88 3.80 -21.09
CA GLY A 37 13.90 4.24 -22.09
C GLY A 37 12.97 3.11 -22.53
N LYS A 38 13.52 1.93 -22.86
CA LYS A 38 12.73 0.74 -23.23
C LYS A 38 11.85 0.24 -22.10
N SER A 39 12.33 0.31 -20.86
CA SER A 39 11.51 -0.07 -19.69
C SER A 39 10.28 0.84 -19.57
N TYR A 40 10.45 2.15 -19.76
CA TYR A 40 9.33 3.10 -19.73
C TYR A 40 8.34 2.88 -20.87
N GLU A 41 8.82 2.57 -22.08
CA GLU A 41 7.96 2.16 -23.19
C GLU A 41 7.14 0.91 -22.86
N GLN A 42 7.71 -0.09 -22.18
CA GLN A 42 6.99 -1.29 -21.74
C GLN A 42 5.89 -0.96 -20.73
N ALA A 43 6.20 -0.14 -19.72
CA ALA A 43 5.22 0.29 -18.73
C ALA A 43 4.08 1.10 -19.37
N MET A 44 4.39 2.04 -20.26
CA MET A 44 3.40 2.81 -21.01
C MET A 44 2.56 1.93 -21.95
N GLY A 45 3.13 0.85 -22.48
CA GLY A 45 2.43 -0.07 -23.38
C GLY A 45 1.32 -0.88 -22.71
N ILE A 46 1.47 -1.23 -21.43
CA ILE A 46 0.46 -2.00 -20.69
C ILE A 46 -0.50 -1.14 -19.86
N PHE A 47 -0.11 0.08 -19.51
CA PHE A 47 -0.86 0.93 -18.58
C PHE A 47 -2.32 1.21 -18.97
N PRO A 48 -2.65 1.50 -20.26
CA PRO A 48 -4.02 1.82 -20.67
C PRO A 48 -5.07 0.73 -20.39
N ASP A 49 -4.65 -0.53 -20.30
CA ASP A 49 -5.54 -1.67 -20.16
C ASP A 49 -5.88 -1.98 -18.70
N ILE A 50 -5.04 -1.55 -17.74
CA ILE A 50 -5.15 -1.90 -16.31
C ILE A 50 -6.52 -1.53 -15.74
N LEU A 51 -6.91 -0.26 -15.86
CA LEU A 51 -8.19 0.21 -15.31
C LEU A 51 -9.37 -0.48 -16.01
N THR A 52 -9.28 -0.64 -17.33
CA THR A 52 -10.32 -1.28 -18.13
C THR A 52 -10.54 -2.73 -17.71
N ASP A 53 -9.47 -3.47 -17.45
CA ASP A 53 -9.53 -4.86 -17.02
C ASP A 53 -10.07 -5.00 -15.59
N LEU A 54 -9.61 -4.15 -14.66
CA LEU A 54 -10.16 -4.13 -13.29
C LEU A 54 -11.67 -3.82 -13.28
N VAL A 55 -12.12 -2.89 -14.13
CA VAL A 55 -13.54 -2.52 -14.22
C VAL A 55 -14.42 -3.69 -14.68
N LYS A 56 -13.91 -4.58 -15.55
CA LYS A 56 -14.64 -5.80 -15.97
C LYS A 56 -14.94 -6.73 -14.79
N GLU A 57 -14.09 -6.72 -13.77
CA GLU A 57 -14.18 -7.61 -12.62
C GLU A 57 -14.61 -6.88 -11.33
N LEU A 58 -14.89 -5.57 -11.39
CA LEU A 58 -15.13 -4.70 -10.23
C LEU A 58 -16.21 -5.22 -9.28
N LEU A 59 -17.30 -5.75 -9.81
CA LEU A 59 -18.38 -6.31 -8.99
C LEU A 59 -17.91 -7.46 -8.09
N ARG A 60 -16.97 -8.29 -8.58
CA ARG A 60 -16.35 -9.39 -7.82
C ARG A 60 -15.24 -8.87 -6.90
N LEU A 61 -14.43 -7.91 -7.36
CA LEU A 61 -13.38 -7.28 -6.57
C LEU A 61 -13.91 -6.60 -5.31
N ARG A 62 -15.16 -6.11 -5.33
CA ARG A 62 -15.84 -5.51 -4.18
C ARG A 62 -16.59 -6.51 -3.28
N GLN A 63 -16.44 -7.81 -3.51
CA GLN A 63 -17.01 -8.84 -2.63
C GLN A 63 -15.97 -9.34 -1.62
N PRO A 64 -16.41 -9.83 -0.45
CA PRO A 64 -15.55 -10.60 0.43
C PRO A 64 -14.87 -11.76 -0.31
N TYR A 65 -13.72 -12.19 0.21
CA TYR A 65 -12.99 -13.35 -0.31
C TYR A 65 -13.90 -14.53 -0.67
N ASP A 66 -13.82 -14.96 -1.93
CA ASP A 66 -14.51 -16.16 -2.45
C ASP A 66 -13.48 -17.12 -3.03
N LYS A 67 -13.25 -18.24 -2.35
CA LYS A 67 -12.31 -19.29 -2.80
C LYS A 67 -12.62 -19.88 -4.18
N ASN A 68 -13.85 -19.74 -4.65
CA ASN A 68 -14.29 -20.31 -5.94
C ASN A 68 -14.18 -19.29 -7.08
N TRP A 69 -13.99 -18.01 -6.76
CA TRP A 69 -13.79 -17.00 -7.79
C TRP A 69 -12.40 -17.17 -8.39
N GLN A 70 -12.36 -17.25 -9.72
CA GLN A 70 -11.15 -17.34 -10.53
C GLN A 70 -11.05 -16.04 -11.34
N PRO A 71 -10.18 -15.10 -10.93
CA PRO A 71 -10.00 -13.85 -11.65
C PRO A 71 -9.46 -14.09 -13.06
N ALA A 72 -9.93 -13.30 -14.02
CA ALA A 72 -9.49 -13.40 -15.42
C ALA A 72 -8.24 -12.55 -15.68
N GLY A 73 -8.17 -11.36 -15.09
CA GLY A 73 -7.06 -10.43 -15.22
C GLY A 73 -5.93 -10.72 -14.23
N SER A 74 -4.69 -10.49 -14.66
CA SER A 74 -3.50 -10.72 -13.83
C SER A 74 -3.49 -9.89 -12.55
N VAL A 75 -3.91 -8.62 -12.63
CA VAL A 75 -3.99 -7.74 -11.44
C VAL A 75 -5.02 -8.25 -10.44
N ALA A 76 -6.22 -8.62 -10.93
CA ALA A 76 -7.27 -9.18 -10.09
C ALA A 76 -6.86 -10.52 -9.44
N ALA A 77 -6.09 -11.35 -10.16
CA ALA A 77 -5.49 -12.58 -9.62
C ALA A 77 -4.51 -12.29 -8.47
N SER A 78 -3.61 -11.32 -8.65
CA SER A 78 -2.69 -10.89 -7.58
C SER A 78 -3.43 -10.34 -6.36
N MET A 79 -4.52 -9.57 -6.56
CA MET A 79 -5.34 -9.06 -5.46
C MET A 79 -6.00 -10.19 -4.66
N GLN A 80 -6.59 -11.17 -5.35
CA GLN A 80 -7.18 -12.36 -4.75
C GLN A 80 -6.14 -13.19 -3.98
N GLU A 81 -4.94 -13.35 -4.54
CA GLU A 81 -3.83 -14.04 -3.88
C GLU A 81 -3.39 -13.32 -2.59
N ALA A 82 -3.22 -12.00 -2.64
CA ALA A 82 -2.79 -11.19 -1.51
C ALA A 82 -3.76 -11.27 -0.31
N ILE A 83 -5.07 -11.35 -0.57
CA ILE A 83 -6.07 -11.45 0.51
C ILE A 83 -6.30 -12.89 1.00
N THR A 84 -5.86 -13.90 0.27
CA THR A 84 -6.14 -15.32 0.58
C THR A 84 -5.67 -15.75 1.99
N PRO A 85 -4.50 -15.33 2.49
CA PRO A 85 -4.09 -15.63 3.87
C PRO A 85 -5.04 -15.07 4.94
N HIS A 86 -5.76 -14.00 4.61
CA HIS A 86 -6.65 -13.26 5.52
C HIS A 86 -8.13 -13.64 5.37
N LYS A 87 -8.43 -14.76 4.70
CA LYS A 87 -9.79 -15.26 4.41
C LYS A 87 -10.73 -15.46 5.62
N ASN A 88 -10.18 -15.51 6.84
CA ASN A 88 -10.97 -15.64 8.06
C ASN A 88 -11.41 -14.28 8.64
N SER A 89 -10.89 -13.19 8.10
CA SER A 89 -11.27 -11.82 8.41
C SER A 89 -12.10 -11.25 7.27
N PHE A 90 -12.87 -10.20 7.53
CA PHE A 90 -13.48 -9.45 6.44
C PHE A 90 -12.38 -8.70 5.67
N VAL A 91 -12.26 -9.02 4.38
CA VAL A 91 -11.38 -8.35 3.43
C VAL A 91 -11.96 -8.55 2.03
N THR A 92 -11.81 -7.54 1.18
CA THR A 92 -12.13 -7.63 -0.25
C THR A 92 -10.83 -7.49 -1.04
N PRO A 93 -10.78 -7.99 -2.29
CA PRO A 93 -9.65 -7.74 -3.17
C PRO A 93 -9.26 -6.27 -3.30
N MET A 94 -10.20 -5.32 -3.13
CA MET A 94 -9.92 -3.88 -3.22
C MET A 94 -8.83 -3.41 -2.24
N ALA A 95 -8.63 -4.11 -1.11
CA ALA A 95 -7.56 -3.80 -0.15
C ALA A 95 -6.13 -4.08 -0.67
N ALA A 96 -5.99 -4.64 -1.87
CA ALA A 96 -4.70 -4.91 -2.52
C ALA A 96 -4.49 -4.11 -3.81
N VAL A 97 -5.46 -3.27 -4.21
CA VAL A 97 -5.54 -2.76 -5.59
C VAL A 97 -4.34 -1.91 -5.95
N ALA A 98 -3.89 -1.04 -5.04
CA ALA A 98 -2.84 -0.09 -5.34
C ALA A 98 -1.49 -0.81 -5.43
N GLY A 99 -1.21 -1.69 -4.46
CA GLY A 99 -0.03 -2.55 -4.44
C GLY A 99 0.02 -3.52 -5.63
N ALA A 100 -1.09 -4.18 -5.96
CA ALA A 100 -1.13 -5.12 -7.09
C ALA A 100 -0.91 -4.44 -8.45
N VAL A 101 -1.41 -3.21 -8.62
CA VAL A 101 -1.12 -2.41 -9.82
C VAL A 101 0.37 -2.02 -9.87
N ALA A 102 0.95 -1.62 -8.74
CA ALA A 102 2.38 -1.29 -8.67
C ALA A 102 3.26 -2.51 -9.01
N ASP A 103 2.95 -3.68 -8.46
CA ASP A 103 3.65 -4.94 -8.75
C ASP A 103 3.52 -5.32 -10.24
N TYR A 104 2.32 -5.19 -10.81
CA TYR A 104 2.07 -5.52 -12.23
C TYR A 104 2.87 -4.62 -13.18
N VAL A 105 2.90 -3.32 -12.91
CA VAL A 105 3.67 -2.36 -13.70
C VAL A 105 5.17 -2.56 -13.52
N LEU A 106 5.64 -2.85 -12.31
CA LEU A 106 7.05 -3.17 -12.06
C LEU A 106 7.47 -4.43 -12.83
N ALA A 107 6.64 -5.47 -12.83
CA ALA A 107 6.93 -6.71 -13.55
C ALA A 107 7.10 -6.46 -15.05
N ALA A 108 6.25 -5.62 -15.65
CA ALA A 108 6.40 -5.21 -17.06
C ALA A 108 7.65 -4.35 -17.29
N LEU A 109 7.91 -3.41 -16.39
CA LEU A 109 9.06 -2.50 -16.43
C LEU A 109 10.40 -3.26 -16.47
N ILE A 110 10.55 -4.33 -15.67
CA ILE A 110 11.81 -5.07 -15.55
C ILE A 110 11.93 -6.22 -16.57
N LYS A 111 10.85 -6.58 -17.25
CA LYS A 111 10.80 -7.76 -18.12
C LYS A 111 11.81 -7.64 -19.27
N ASP A 112 12.73 -8.60 -19.31
CA ASP A 112 13.81 -8.67 -20.30
C ASP A 112 14.70 -7.40 -20.34
N ARG A 113 14.76 -6.62 -19.25
CA ARG A 113 15.57 -5.39 -19.14
C ARG A 113 16.78 -5.58 -18.22
N LYS A 114 17.81 -4.76 -18.42
CA LYS A 114 19.00 -4.67 -17.55
C LYS A 114 18.99 -3.37 -16.76
N LEU A 115 18.19 -3.33 -15.70
CA LEU A 115 18.12 -2.20 -14.76
C LEU A 115 18.96 -2.50 -13.51
N ASN A 116 19.55 -1.48 -12.90
CA ASN A 116 20.21 -1.60 -11.60
C ASN A 116 19.16 -1.68 -10.48
N LYS A 117 18.19 -0.77 -10.51
CA LYS A 117 17.08 -0.73 -9.57
C LYS A 117 15.91 0.01 -10.20
N ALA A 118 14.71 -0.19 -9.66
CA ALA A 118 13.52 0.54 -10.07
C ALA A 118 12.49 0.56 -8.95
N TYR A 119 11.55 1.51 -9.01
CA TYR A 119 10.36 1.50 -8.17
C TYR A 119 9.14 2.00 -8.95
N VAL A 120 7.97 1.55 -8.51
CA VAL A 120 6.64 2.00 -8.94
C VAL A 120 5.87 2.35 -7.67
N ASN A 121 5.53 3.62 -7.48
CA ASN A 121 4.75 4.11 -6.35
C ASN A 121 3.35 4.50 -6.82
N ASN A 122 2.32 3.91 -6.22
CA ASN A 122 0.92 4.24 -6.41
C ASN A 122 0.34 4.90 -5.15
N GLY A 123 0.58 6.19 -4.97
CA GLY A 123 0.16 6.96 -3.79
C GLY A 123 1.00 6.68 -2.54
N GLY A 124 0.89 5.49 -1.97
CA GLY A 124 1.63 5.01 -0.79
C GLY A 124 2.10 3.56 -0.91
N ASP A 125 1.70 2.87 -1.99
CA ASP A 125 1.97 1.47 -2.26
C ASP A 125 3.08 1.35 -3.30
N ILE A 126 4.22 0.82 -2.87
CA ILE A 126 5.47 0.87 -3.61
C ILE A 126 5.97 -0.54 -3.87
N ALA A 127 6.01 -0.92 -5.14
CA ALA A 127 6.75 -2.09 -5.60
C ALA A 127 8.15 -1.65 -6.04
N PHE A 128 9.18 -2.41 -5.70
CA PHE A 128 10.54 -2.07 -6.11
C PHE A 128 11.40 -3.28 -6.50
N HIS A 129 12.40 -3.01 -7.33
CA HIS A 129 13.38 -3.96 -7.83
C HIS A 129 14.79 -3.49 -7.46
N LEU A 130 15.62 -4.41 -6.96
CA LEU A 130 17.02 -4.20 -6.62
C LEU A 130 17.86 -5.34 -7.21
N THR A 131 18.98 -5.00 -7.83
CA THR A 131 20.04 -5.97 -8.21
C THR A 131 21.14 -6.03 -7.13
N PRO A 132 22.01 -7.06 -7.11
CA PRO A 132 23.08 -7.16 -6.12
C PRO A 132 23.91 -5.88 -5.98
N GLY A 133 24.14 -5.45 -4.74
CA GLY A 133 24.88 -4.22 -4.42
C GLY A 133 24.09 -2.91 -4.63
N GLN A 134 22.79 -2.98 -4.92
CA GLN A 134 21.92 -1.80 -4.97
C GLN A 134 21.05 -1.70 -3.72
N SER A 135 20.77 -0.46 -3.32
CA SER A 135 19.81 -0.12 -2.26
C SER A 135 18.87 1.03 -2.66
N LEU A 136 17.77 1.13 -1.94
CA LEU A 136 16.85 2.28 -1.95
C LEU A 136 16.62 2.73 -0.51
N THR A 137 16.42 4.03 -0.31
CA THR A 137 16.01 4.58 0.98
C THR A 137 14.52 4.93 0.90
N ALA A 138 13.70 4.30 1.73
CA ALA A 138 12.31 4.65 1.91
C ALA A 138 12.19 5.67 3.05
N GLY A 139 11.50 6.78 2.80
CA GLY A 139 11.13 7.73 3.85
C GLY A 139 9.76 7.37 4.42
N LEU A 140 9.64 7.33 5.74
CA LEU A 140 8.38 7.24 6.45
C LEU A 140 7.80 8.64 6.62
N VAL A 141 6.53 8.79 6.28
CA VAL A 141 5.75 10.02 6.49
C VAL A 141 4.52 9.63 7.28
N ALA A 142 4.49 9.97 8.56
CA ALA A 142 3.42 9.62 9.48
C ALA A 142 2.15 10.46 9.27
N ASP A 143 2.33 11.72 8.86
CA ASP A 143 1.25 12.64 8.48
C ASP A 143 1.43 13.13 7.05
N TYR A 144 0.58 12.62 6.15
CA TYR A 144 0.59 13.02 4.74
C TYR A 144 0.28 14.51 4.52
N HIS A 145 -0.39 15.19 5.45
CA HIS A 145 -0.67 16.63 5.38
C HIS A 145 0.51 17.49 5.83
N LEU A 146 1.45 16.91 6.57
CA LEU A 146 2.67 17.55 7.07
C LEU A 146 3.88 16.70 6.63
N PRO A 147 4.30 16.76 5.36
CA PRO A 147 5.25 15.81 4.78
C PRO A 147 6.69 16.05 5.25
N ASN A 148 6.95 15.78 6.52
CA ASN A 148 8.28 15.61 7.10
C ASN A 148 8.67 14.14 6.98
N ILE A 149 9.96 13.87 6.88
CA ILE A 149 10.48 12.50 6.94
C ILE A 149 10.65 12.16 8.42
N ASP A 150 9.72 11.40 8.96
CA ASP A 150 9.69 11.00 10.38
C ASP A 150 10.66 9.84 10.68
N GLY A 151 11.04 9.09 9.63
CA GLY A 151 12.00 8.00 9.69
C GLY A 151 12.51 7.61 8.32
N GLN A 152 13.62 6.88 8.28
CA GLN A 152 14.17 6.35 7.03
C GLN A 152 14.54 4.89 7.18
N CYS A 153 14.36 4.14 6.10
CA CYS A 153 14.65 2.72 6.04
C CYS A 153 15.48 2.47 4.78
N GLU A 154 16.73 2.03 4.94
CA GLU A 154 17.50 1.51 3.83
C GLU A 154 17.07 0.08 3.51
N LEU A 155 16.78 -0.17 2.24
CA LEU A 155 16.34 -1.45 1.68
C LEU A 155 17.39 -1.89 0.67
N ASP A 156 18.11 -2.97 0.99
CA ASP A 156 19.11 -3.56 0.10
C ASP A 156 18.58 -4.81 -0.62
N HIS A 157 19.38 -5.31 -1.57
CA HIS A 157 19.05 -6.50 -2.35
C HIS A 157 18.89 -7.76 -1.51
N GLU A 158 19.66 -7.92 -0.43
CA GLU A 158 19.69 -9.15 0.38
C GLU A 158 18.44 -9.27 1.27
N MET A 159 17.78 -8.15 1.56
CA MET A 159 16.48 -8.15 2.22
C MET A 159 15.40 -8.82 1.36
N PRO A 160 14.51 -9.63 1.96
CA PRO A 160 13.41 -10.29 1.24
C PRO A 160 12.23 -9.35 0.93
N VAL A 161 12.35 -8.05 1.19
CA VAL A 161 11.30 -7.04 0.99
C VAL A 161 11.33 -6.55 -0.45
N ARG A 162 10.18 -6.53 -1.13
CA ARG A 162 10.01 -5.86 -2.45
C ARG A 162 8.73 -5.02 -2.54
N GLY A 163 7.99 -4.92 -1.43
CA GLY A 163 6.80 -4.10 -1.31
C GLY A 163 6.77 -3.27 -0.04
N ILE A 164 6.25 -2.06 -0.18
CA ILE A 164 5.92 -1.14 0.92
C ILE A 164 4.48 -0.69 0.70
N ALA A 165 3.71 -0.52 1.76
CA ALA A 165 2.38 0.08 1.69
C ALA A 165 2.13 0.91 2.94
N THR A 166 1.28 1.93 2.81
CA THR A 166 0.85 2.76 3.95
C THR A 166 -0.66 2.95 3.93
N SER A 167 -1.31 2.63 5.06
CA SER A 167 -2.76 2.81 5.24
C SER A 167 -3.07 3.58 6.52
N GLY A 168 -4.20 4.26 6.58
CA GLY A 168 -4.59 5.08 7.74
C GLY A 168 -5.87 5.85 7.47
N TRP A 169 -6.55 6.29 8.54
CA TRP A 169 -7.89 6.91 8.41
C TRP A 169 -7.87 8.29 7.73
N LYS A 170 -6.74 8.99 7.77
CA LYS A 170 -6.51 10.27 7.06
C LYS A 170 -6.16 10.06 5.58
N GLY A 171 -6.05 8.80 5.14
CA GLY A 171 -5.67 8.43 3.78
C GLY A 171 -6.77 8.66 2.75
N ARG A 172 -6.50 8.19 1.52
CA ARG A 172 -7.44 8.30 0.39
C ARG A 172 -8.56 7.24 0.44
N SER A 173 -8.33 6.17 1.20
CA SER A 173 -9.22 5.02 1.34
C SER A 173 -9.85 5.02 2.72
N PHE A 174 -11.09 4.55 2.84
CA PHE A 174 -11.74 4.44 4.13
C PHE A 174 -11.05 3.40 5.04
N SER A 175 -10.86 3.78 6.30
CA SER A 175 -10.36 2.90 7.35
C SER A 175 -11.46 2.57 8.34
N LEU A 176 -11.51 1.33 8.79
CA LEU A 176 -12.32 0.90 9.92
C LEU A 176 -11.64 1.25 11.25
N GLY A 177 -10.32 1.38 11.31
CA GLY A 177 -9.59 1.74 12.52
C GLY A 177 -9.27 3.23 12.60
N ILE A 178 -8.48 3.60 13.59
CA ILE A 178 -8.11 4.99 13.90
C ILE A 178 -6.62 5.29 13.73
N ALA A 179 -5.79 4.34 13.23
CA ALA A 179 -4.38 4.63 12.97
C ALA A 179 -4.21 5.79 11.99
N ASP A 180 -3.38 6.77 12.36
CA ASP A 180 -3.01 7.87 11.47
C ASP A 180 -2.25 7.34 10.27
N SER A 181 -1.31 6.42 10.52
CA SER A 181 -0.63 5.64 9.49
C SER A 181 -0.17 4.29 10.03
N VAL A 182 -0.16 3.31 9.13
CA VAL A 182 0.48 2.02 9.30
C VAL A 182 1.27 1.76 8.03
N THR A 183 2.60 1.68 8.15
CA THR A 183 3.49 1.34 7.05
C THR A 183 3.97 -0.10 7.20
N VAL A 184 3.83 -0.91 6.15
CA VAL A 184 4.19 -2.33 6.14
C VAL A 184 5.25 -2.62 5.10
N LEU A 185 6.22 -3.46 5.46
CA LEU A 185 7.19 -4.06 4.55
C LEU A 185 6.84 -5.53 4.29
N ALA A 186 6.72 -5.93 3.02
CA ALA A 186 6.39 -7.30 2.63
C ALA A 186 7.17 -7.75 1.38
N GLU A 187 6.97 -9.02 0.98
CA GLU A 187 7.62 -9.60 -0.20
C GLU A 187 7.21 -8.96 -1.53
N ASN A 188 6.05 -8.28 -1.58
CA ASN A 188 5.54 -7.54 -2.73
C ASN A 188 4.53 -6.48 -2.26
N ALA A 189 4.19 -5.53 -3.12
CA ALA A 189 3.37 -4.39 -2.73
C ALA A 189 1.91 -4.80 -2.45
N ALA A 190 1.35 -5.76 -3.19
CA ALA A 190 -0.01 -6.24 -2.97
C ALA A 190 -0.22 -6.82 -1.55
N LYS A 191 0.74 -7.62 -1.06
CA LYS A 191 0.70 -8.17 0.31
C LYS A 191 0.91 -7.09 1.36
N ALA A 192 1.78 -6.12 1.09
CA ALA A 192 1.97 -4.98 1.97
C ALA A 192 0.67 -4.17 2.12
N ASP A 193 -0.01 -3.88 1.01
CA ASP A 193 -1.26 -3.08 0.93
C ASP A 193 -2.39 -3.69 1.77
N VAL A 194 -2.62 -4.99 1.58
CA VAL A 194 -3.62 -5.74 2.38
C VAL A 194 -3.27 -5.72 3.86
N ALA A 195 -2.01 -6.02 4.20
CA ALA A 195 -1.58 -6.06 5.59
C ALA A 195 -1.65 -4.68 6.25
N ALA A 196 -1.21 -3.61 5.57
CA ALA A 196 -1.32 -2.25 6.06
C ALA A 196 -2.77 -1.88 6.35
N THR A 197 -3.68 -2.20 5.44
CA THR A 197 -5.12 -1.98 5.62
C THR A 197 -5.67 -2.74 6.82
N LEU A 198 -5.35 -4.03 6.95
CA LEU A 198 -5.88 -4.85 8.05
C LEU A 198 -5.29 -4.49 9.42
N ILE A 199 -4.01 -4.11 9.48
CA ILE A 199 -3.36 -3.67 10.71
C ILE A 199 -3.88 -2.28 11.10
N ALA A 200 -4.04 -1.34 10.15
CA ALA A 200 -4.65 -0.04 10.40
C ALA A 200 -6.08 -0.18 10.92
N ASN A 201 -6.86 -1.12 10.37
CA ASN A 201 -8.19 -1.45 10.85
C ASN A 201 -8.21 -2.07 12.25
N ALA A 202 -7.13 -2.74 12.66
CA ALA A 202 -7.00 -3.34 13.98
C ALA A 202 -6.54 -2.34 15.06
N VAL A 203 -5.97 -1.20 14.67
CA VAL A 203 -5.75 -0.08 15.60
C VAL A 203 -7.10 0.58 15.85
N ASP A 204 -7.81 0.12 16.88
CA ASP A 204 -9.16 0.58 17.18
C ASP A 204 -9.52 0.44 18.66
N VAL A 205 -10.45 1.26 19.10
CA VAL A 205 -11.01 1.29 20.47
C VAL A 205 -12.36 2.01 20.44
N ASP A 206 -13.27 1.65 21.34
CA ASP A 206 -14.51 2.41 21.53
C ASP A 206 -14.24 3.65 22.40
N ASP A 207 -14.40 4.83 21.82
CA ASP A 207 -14.20 6.12 22.51
C ASP A 207 -15.12 7.19 21.87
N PRO A 208 -15.80 8.04 22.68
CA PRO A 208 -16.65 9.10 22.15
C PRO A 208 -15.92 10.16 21.32
N ALA A 209 -14.59 10.23 21.39
CA ALA A 209 -13.77 11.09 20.52
C ALA A 209 -13.64 10.57 19.08
N ILE A 210 -14.16 9.38 18.78
CA ILE A 210 -14.07 8.74 17.46
C ILE A 210 -15.42 8.88 16.75
N ALA A 211 -15.46 9.68 15.69
CA ALA A 211 -16.62 9.83 14.84
C ALA A 211 -16.59 8.82 13.70
N ARG A 212 -17.72 8.14 13.48
CA ARG A 212 -17.85 7.10 12.45
C ARG A 212 -19.14 7.23 11.66
N GLU A 213 -19.08 6.89 10.38
CA GLU A 213 -20.24 6.83 9.49
C GLU A 213 -20.21 5.53 8.66
N PRO A 214 -21.36 5.00 8.20
CA PRO A 214 -21.38 3.89 7.26
C PRO A 214 -20.64 4.27 5.97
N ALA A 215 -19.76 3.40 5.46
CA ALA A 215 -19.01 3.68 4.23
C ALA A 215 -19.96 3.95 3.04
N SER A 216 -21.08 3.24 2.97
CA SER A 216 -22.15 3.42 1.98
C SER A 216 -22.83 4.80 2.01
N ALA A 217 -22.79 5.50 3.15
CA ALA A 217 -23.31 6.87 3.27
C ALA A 217 -22.36 7.91 2.65
N LEU A 218 -21.05 7.63 2.67
CA LEU A 218 -20.00 8.48 2.12
C LEU A 218 -19.73 8.17 0.63
N ASP A 219 -19.67 6.88 0.29
CA ASP A 219 -19.56 6.36 -1.06
C ASP A 219 -20.53 5.17 -1.25
N PRO A 220 -21.66 5.36 -1.95
CA PRO A 220 -22.64 4.31 -2.22
C PRO A 220 -22.06 3.07 -2.91
N ASP A 221 -20.93 3.22 -3.58
CA ASP A 221 -20.23 2.18 -4.34
C ASP A 221 -19.12 1.48 -3.52
N SER A 222 -18.94 1.85 -2.24
CA SER A 222 -17.91 1.28 -1.36
C SER A 222 -18.05 -0.24 -1.18
N ASP A 223 -16.92 -0.94 -1.26
CA ASP A 223 -16.83 -2.37 -0.97
C ASP A 223 -17.05 -2.69 0.52
N LEU A 224 -16.87 -1.70 1.40
CA LEU A 224 -17.10 -1.83 2.84
C LEU A 224 -18.60 -1.84 3.21
N ARG A 225 -19.47 -1.30 2.35
CA ARG A 225 -20.93 -1.20 2.55
C ARG A 225 -21.28 -0.45 3.84
N ASP A 226 -22.20 -0.97 4.66
CA ASP A 226 -22.66 -0.30 5.88
C ASP A 226 -21.68 -0.41 7.06
N ARG A 227 -20.44 -0.87 6.82
CA ARG A 227 -19.40 -0.88 7.86
C ARG A 227 -19.06 0.55 8.24
N LEU A 228 -18.87 0.76 9.54
CA LEU A 228 -18.51 2.05 10.10
C LEU A 228 -17.05 2.36 9.79
N VAL A 229 -16.82 3.46 9.10
CA VAL A 229 -15.50 3.98 8.79
C VAL A 229 -15.25 5.24 9.60
N THR A 230 -14.00 5.47 9.95
CA THR A 230 -13.58 6.63 10.75
C THR A 230 -13.66 7.90 9.90
N VAL A 231 -14.40 8.90 10.39
CA VAL A 231 -14.52 10.23 9.74
C VAL A 231 -13.90 11.35 10.58
N GLY A 232 -13.56 11.06 11.83
CA GLY A 232 -12.86 11.99 12.71
C GLY A 232 -12.34 11.29 13.96
N VAL A 233 -11.19 11.75 14.45
CA VAL A 233 -10.58 11.30 15.71
C VAL A 233 -10.09 12.55 16.44
N ASP A 234 -10.78 12.94 17.51
CA ASP A 234 -10.35 14.02 18.40
C ASP A 234 -9.20 13.55 19.31
N ALA A 235 -8.65 14.46 20.12
CA ALA A 235 -7.55 14.14 21.04
C ALA A 235 -7.93 12.99 22.00
N LEU A 236 -7.14 11.92 21.97
CA LEU A 236 -7.34 10.74 22.81
C LEU A 236 -6.47 10.81 24.06
N THR A 237 -6.87 10.09 25.11
CA THR A 237 -6.02 9.92 26.29
C THR A 237 -4.90 8.93 26.00
N SER A 238 -3.74 9.08 26.65
CA SER A 238 -2.62 8.13 26.46
C SER A 238 -3.03 6.66 26.70
N PRO A 239 -3.81 6.30 27.74
CA PRO A 239 -4.31 4.93 27.89
C PRO A 239 -5.18 4.44 26.72
N THR A 240 -6.01 5.32 26.14
CA THR A 240 -6.84 4.99 24.97
C THR A 240 -5.96 4.74 23.74
N ILE A 241 -4.94 5.59 23.52
CA ILE A 241 -3.98 5.44 22.43
C ILE A 241 -3.21 4.13 22.56
N ASP A 242 -2.69 3.83 23.76
CA ASP A 242 -1.97 2.58 24.02
C ASP A 242 -2.83 1.35 23.76
N LEU A 243 -4.09 1.36 24.22
CA LEU A 243 -5.02 0.26 23.99
C LEU A 243 -5.26 0.00 22.49
N ALA A 244 -5.51 1.05 21.71
CA ALA A 244 -5.71 0.92 20.27
C ALA A 244 -4.44 0.43 19.56
N LEU A 245 -3.27 1.01 19.90
CA LEU A 245 -1.99 0.60 19.32
C LEU A 245 -1.62 -0.84 19.67
N ASP A 246 -1.94 -1.30 20.88
CA ASP A 246 -1.67 -2.68 21.31
C ASP A 246 -2.51 -3.70 20.50
N GLU A 247 -3.76 -3.37 20.13
CA GLU A 247 -4.57 -4.22 19.24
C GLU A 247 -3.98 -4.29 17.82
N GLY A 248 -3.56 -3.15 17.26
CA GLY A 248 -2.85 -3.12 15.98
C GLY A 248 -1.53 -3.90 16.02
N GLN A 249 -0.75 -3.75 17.09
CA GLN A 249 0.51 -4.45 17.27
C GLN A 249 0.30 -5.97 17.32
N LYS A 250 -0.69 -6.47 18.07
CA LYS A 250 -1.02 -7.90 18.09
C LYS A 250 -1.34 -8.43 16.69
N SER A 251 -2.11 -7.68 15.90
CA SER A 251 -2.43 -8.03 14.51
C SER A 251 -1.16 -8.12 13.66
N ALA A 252 -0.27 -7.12 13.74
CA ALA A 252 1.00 -7.10 13.03
C ALA A 252 1.93 -8.26 13.45
N GLU A 253 2.04 -8.56 14.73
CA GLU A 253 2.84 -9.68 15.26
C GLU A 253 2.35 -11.03 14.74
N LEU A 254 1.02 -11.24 14.69
CA LEU A 254 0.45 -12.46 14.11
C LEU A 254 0.78 -12.60 12.62
N MET A 255 0.74 -11.50 11.86
CA MET A 255 1.09 -11.51 10.43
C MET A 255 2.59 -11.72 10.20
N GLU A 256 3.45 -11.17 11.06
CA GLU A 256 4.90 -11.34 11.00
C GLU A 256 5.29 -12.80 11.30
N GLN A 257 4.73 -13.37 12.38
CA GLN A 257 4.95 -14.77 12.75
C GLN A 257 4.45 -15.76 11.69
N ALA A 258 3.36 -15.41 10.98
CA ALA A 258 2.85 -16.18 9.85
C ALA A 258 3.65 -15.95 8.54
N GLY A 259 4.63 -15.04 8.55
CA GLY A 259 5.49 -14.72 7.41
C GLY A 259 4.82 -13.86 6.33
N HIS A 260 3.66 -13.26 6.61
CA HIS A 260 2.92 -12.40 5.67
C HIS A 260 3.54 -11.01 5.53
N ILE A 261 4.19 -10.51 6.58
CA ILE A 261 4.94 -9.26 6.58
C ILE A 261 6.36 -9.47 7.12
N LYS A 262 7.24 -8.49 6.91
CA LYS A 262 8.61 -8.46 7.48
C LYS A 262 8.75 -7.44 8.60
N ALA A 263 8.04 -6.32 8.49
CA ALA A 263 7.97 -5.32 9.52
C ALA A 263 6.71 -4.46 9.34
N ALA A 264 6.28 -3.82 10.42
CA ALA A 264 5.24 -2.80 10.40
C ALA A 264 5.57 -1.68 11.38
N VAL A 265 5.19 -0.45 11.02
CA VAL A 265 5.21 0.70 11.92
C VAL A 265 3.82 1.31 11.96
N LEU A 266 3.30 1.46 13.17
CA LEU A 266 1.96 1.96 13.43
C LEU A 266 2.09 3.29 14.16
N VAL A 267 1.31 4.28 13.77
CA VAL A 267 1.30 5.63 14.35
C VAL A 267 -0.13 6.05 14.69
N LEU A 268 -0.30 6.61 15.89
CA LEU A 268 -1.54 7.20 16.36
C LEU A 268 -1.22 8.36 17.32
N GLN A 269 -1.58 9.59 16.94
CA GLN A 269 -1.40 10.83 17.70
C GLN A 269 -0.01 10.91 18.35
N ASP A 270 1.04 10.97 17.52
CA ASP A 270 2.47 11.05 17.89
C ASP A 270 3.04 9.84 18.67
N ASN A 271 2.24 8.81 18.91
CA ASN A 271 2.69 7.56 19.52
C ASN A 271 2.88 6.48 18.47
N PHE A 272 3.87 5.61 18.65
CA PHE A 272 4.20 4.58 17.67
C PHE A 272 4.41 3.19 18.27
N ARG A 273 4.24 2.17 17.42
CA ARG A 273 4.65 0.78 17.65
C ARG A 273 5.44 0.28 16.43
N VAL A 274 6.43 -0.57 16.68
CA VAL A 274 7.24 -1.22 15.63
C VAL A 274 7.21 -2.72 15.84
N VAL A 275 6.91 -3.46 14.79
CA VAL A 275 6.93 -4.93 14.76
C VAL A 275 7.92 -5.41 13.71
N GLY A 276 8.66 -6.47 14.03
CA GLY A 276 9.65 -7.08 13.15
C GLY A 276 11.01 -6.38 13.15
N SER A 277 11.91 -6.86 12.30
CA SER A 277 13.25 -6.26 12.11
C SER A 277 13.15 -5.11 11.12
N ALA A 278 12.48 -4.03 11.52
CA ALA A 278 12.47 -2.79 10.76
C ALA A 278 13.94 -2.32 10.57
N PRO A 279 14.43 -2.07 9.33
CA PRO A 279 15.81 -1.67 9.10
C PRO A 279 16.23 -0.45 9.94
N ALA A 280 17.50 -0.38 10.32
CA ALA A 280 18.04 0.70 11.15
C ALA A 280 17.67 2.08 10.57
N GLY A 281 17.08 2.95 11.39
CA GLY A 281 16.59 4.29 11.01
C GLY A 281 15.08 4.52 11.16
N PHE A 282 14.30 3.47 11.46
CA PHE A 282 12.87 3.59 11.82
C PHE A 282 12.62 4.35 13.13
N ILE A 283 13.65 4.51 13.97
CA ILE A 283 13.58 5.19 15.27
C ILE A 283 14.88 5.97 15.45
N GLU A 284 14.98 7.18 14.90
CA GLU A 284 16.05 8.10 15.32
C GLU A 284 15.63 9.57 15.47
N GLN A 285 14.34 9.93 15.34
CA GLN A 285 13.85 11.30 15.62
C GLN A 285 12.46 11.36 16.27
N ALA A 286 12.21 10.52 17.27
CA ALA A 286 11.02 10.63 18.14
C ALA A 286 11.36 10.54 19.65
N ALA A 287 12.59 10.91 20.02
CA ALA A 287 13.06 11.04 21.40
C ALA A 287 13.64 12.44 21.64
#